data_AF-A0A3M1YHR3-F1
#
_entry.id   AF-A0A3M1YHR3-F1
#
_cell.length_a   1.000
_cell.length_b   1.000
_cell.length_c   1.000
_cell.angle_alpha   90.00
_cell.angle_beta   90.00
_cell.angle_gamma   90.00
#
_symmetry.space_group_name_H-M   'P 1'
#
loop_
_entity.id
_entity.type
_entity.pdbx_description
1 polymer ?
#
loop_
_entity_poly.entity_id
_entity_poly.type
_entity_poly.pdbx_seq_one_letter_code
_entity_poly.pdbx_strand_id
1 'polypeptide(L)'
;MVSYFHFLRALHGQDVDFLALVQGEGIPCLWQDHVTSWLANPYQANLLIIKYEDLLTQPIPELKKFCNFVEVEREEEIIKKVIEQTSFSKMRQREIKQGWEDENWPKDKLFIRRGKSGSYRDEMPPAVLEKFLEKASPILEKFGYL
;
A
#
# COMPACT_ATOMS: atom_id res chain seq x y z
N MET A 1 -3.60 -5.89 -3.35
CA MET A 1 -4.19 -7.19 -3.00
C MET A 1 -3.26 -8.12 -2.23
N VAL A 2 -2.12 -8.57 -2.77
CA VAL A 2 -1.19 -9.50 -2.06
C VAL A 2 -0.80 -9.03 -0.65
N SER A 3 -0.45 -7.75 -0.48
CA SER A 3 -0.10 -7.23 0.85
C SER A 3 -1.25 -7.36 1.84
N TYR A 4 -2.48 -7.11 1.39
CA TYR A 4 -3.67 -7.17 2.24
C TYR A 4 -4.06 -8.62 2.56
N PHE A 5 -3.91 -9.54 1.61
CA PHE A 5 -4.05 -10.97 1.84
C PHE A 5 -3.14 -11.47 2.97
N HIS A 6 -1.85 -11.14 2.94
CA HIS A 6 -0.92 -11.53 4.01
C HIS A 6 -1.20 -10.83 5.34
N PHE A 7 -1.67 -9.58 5.31
CA PHE A 7 -2.12 -8.87 6.51
C PHE A 7 -3.29 -9.61 7.18
N LEU A 8 -4.32 -9.96 6.41
CA LEU A 8 -5.46 -10.73 6.93
C LEU A 8 -5.04 -12.11 7.41
N ARG A 9 -4.09 -12.77 6.72
CA ARG A 9 -3.56 -14.06 7.19
C ARG A 9 -2.78 -13.97 8.49
N ALA A 10 -2.12 -12.85 8.73
CA ALA A 10 -1.49 -12.60 10.03
C ALA A 10 -2.55 -12.47 11.12
N LEU A 11 -3.59 -11.64 10.90
CA LEU A 11 -4.65 -11.38 11.88
C LEU A 11 -5.59 -12.56 12.15
N HIS A 12 -6.00 -13.28 11.10
CA HIS A 12 -7.07 -14.27 11.16
C HIS A 12 -6.60 -15.71 10.94
N GLY A 13 -5.32 -15.93 10.65
CA GLY A 13 -4.75 -17.25 10.38
C GLY A 13 -4.78 -17.64 8.91
N GLN A 14 -4.53 -18.92 8.61
CA GLN A 14 -4.28 -19.36 7.24
C GLN A 14 -5.52 -19.49 6.35
N ASP A 15 -6.72 -19.40 6.92
CA ASP A 15 -8.00 -19.69 6.25
C ASP A 15 -8.54 -18.55 5.39
N VAL A 16 -7.73 -17.52 5.11
CA VAL A 16 -8.11 -16.45 4.19
C VAL A 16 -8.10 -16.99 2.77
N ASP A 17 -9.25 -16.99 2.11
CA ASP A 17 -9.36 -17.31 0.69
C ASP A 17 -9.03 -16.07 -0.16
N PHE A 18 -7.97 -16.17 -0.96
CA PHE A 18 -7.51 -15.06 -1.79
C PHE A 18 -8.47 -14.76 -2.95
N LEU A 19 -9.16 -15.77 -3.48
CA LEU A 19 -10.15 -15.57 -4.54
C LEU A 19 -11.38 -14.84 -4.00
N ALA A 20 -11.92 -15.31 -2.88
CA ALA A 20 -13.02 -14.64 -2.19
C ALA A 20 -12.68 -13.18 -1.85
N LEU A 21 -11.44 -12.93 -1.39
CA LEU A 21 -10.94 -11.59 -1.09
C LEU A 21 -10.98 -10.65 -2.31
N VAL A 22 -10.52 -11.09 -3.48
CA VAL A 22 -10.56 -10.23 -4.69
C VAL A 22 -11.96 -10.06 -5.26
N GLN A 23 -12.88 -10.95 -4.91
CA GLN A 23 -14.30 -10.85 -5.27
C GLN A 23 -15.10 -9.96 -4.32
N GLY A 24 -14.54 -9.61 -3.16
CA GLY A 24 -15.10 -8.64 -2.21
C GLY A 24 -15.62 -9.24 -0.91
N GLU A 25 -15.38 -10.52 -0.67
CA GLU A 25 -15.82 -11.19 0.56
C GLU A 25 -14.91 -10.81 1.73
N GLY A 26 -15.52 -10.53 2.89
CA GLY A 26 -14.79 -10.23 4.12
C GLY A 26 -14.06 -8.88 4.12
N ILE A 27 -14.34 -7.99 3.16
CA ILE A 27 -13.71 -6.66 3.07
C ILE A 27 -14.75 -5.54 2.95
N PRO A 28 -14.46 -4.31 3.41
CA PRO A 28 -15.43 -3.22 3.36
C PRO A 28 -15.84 -2.81 1.95
N CYS A 29 -14.94 -2.90 0.99
CA CYS A 29 -15.17 -2.58 -0.43
C CYS A 29 -14.05 -3.13 -1.31
N LEU A 30 -14.31 -3.21 -2.62
CA LEU A 30 -13.29 -3.58 -3.60
C LEU A 30 -12.32 -2.42 -3.86
N TRP A 31 -11.09 -2.76 -4.25
CA TRP A 31 -10.03 -1.77 -4.45
C TRP A 31 -10.39 -0.70 -5.48
N GLN A 32 -10.92 -1.09 -6.64
CA GLN A 32 -11.26 -0.15 -7.70
C GLN A 32 -12.41 0.78 -7.29
N ASP A 33 -13.37 0.27 -6.50
CA ASP A 33 -14.50 1.07 -6.01
C ASP A 33 -13.99 2.10 -4.99
N HIS A 34 -13.12 1.69 -4.08
CA HIS A 34 -12.46 2.59 -3.13
C HIS A 34 -11.69 3.70 -3.85
N VAL A 35 -10.81 3.35 -4.80
CA VAL A 35 -10.04 4.34 -5.56
C VAL A 35 -10.95 5.28 -6.36
N THR A 36 -11.96 4.73 -7.03
CA THR A 36 -12.92 5.53 -7.81
C THR A 36 -13.70 6.50 -6.91
N SER A 37 -14.10 6.08 -5.71
CA SER A 37 -14.82 6.95 -4.76
C SER A 37 -13.99 8.16 -4.32
N TRP A 38 -12.70 7.99 -4.07
CA TRP A 38 -11.79 9.09 -3.77
C TRP A 38 -11.59 10.02 -4.97
N LEU A 39 -11.45 9.45 -6.17
CA LEU A 39 -11.29 10.22 -7.41
C LEU A 39 -12.54 10.99 -7.81
N ALA A 40 -13.73 10.51 -7.44
CA ALA A 40 -14.97 11.24 -7.67
C ALA A 40 -14.97 12.58 -6.92
N ASN A 41 -14.28 12.66 -5.77
CA ASN A 41 -14.07 13.86 -4.96
C ASN A 41 -15.31 14.79 -4.93
N PRO A 42 -16.50 14.28 -4.52
CA PRO A 42 -17.76 15.01 -4.68
C PRO A 42 -17.80 16.32 -3.88
N TYR A 43 -17.00 16.40 -2.82
CA TYR A 43 -16.86 17.56 -1.95
C TYR A 43 -15.75 18.52 -2.39
N GLN A 44 -15.09 18.26 -3.52
CA GLN A 44 -14.01 19.08 -4.06
C GLN A 44 -12.89 19.36 -3.05
N ALA A 45 -12.54 18.35 -2.24
CA ALA A 45 -11.45 18.45 -1.30
C ALA A 45 -10.13 18.69 -2.05
N ASN A 46 -9.21 19.40 -1.41
CA ASN A 46 -7.83 19.46 -1.89
C ASN A 46 -7.21 18.07 -1.69
N LEU A 47 -6.88 17.38 -2.78
CA LEU A 47 -6.38 15.99 -2.75
C LEU A 47 -4.98 15.91 -3.36
N LEU A 48 -4.09 15.23 -2.65
CA LEU A 48 -2.79 14.80 -3.17
C LEU A 48 -2.80 13.30 -3.42
N ILE A 49 -2.63 12.91 -4.68
CA ILE A 49 -2.45 11.50 -5.05
C ILE A 49 -0.96 11.17 -5.10
N ILE A 50 -0.57 10.13 -4.37
CA ILE A 50 0.78 9.56 -4.34
C ILE A 50 0.67 8.08 -4.68
N LYS A 51 1.49 7.61 -5.63
CA LYS A 51 1.59 6.18 -5.94
C LYS A 51 2.68 5.54 -5.07
N TYR A 52 2.41 4.33 -4.60
CA TYR A 52 3.38 3.59 -3.79
C TYR A 52 4.68 3.32 -4.56
N GLU A 53 4.58 3.06 -5.87
CA GLU A 53 5.73 2.81 -6.73
C GLU A 53 6.64 4.05 -6.89
N ASP A 54 6.05 5.25 -6.91
CA ASP A 54 6.80 6.51 -7.00
C ASP A 54 7.54 6.78 -5.68
N LEU A 55 6.96 6.41 -4.53
CA LEU A 55 7.67 6.48 -3.24
C LEU A 55 8.90 5.56 -3.18
N LEU A 56 8.91 4.45 -3.93
CA LEU A 56 10.06 3.55 -3.97
C LEU A 56 11.14 4.04 -4.94
N THR A 57 10.72 4.54 -6.10
CA THR A 57 11.63 4.88 -7.21
C THR A 57 12.12 6.33 -7.16
N GLN A 58 11.29 7.24 -6.66
CA GLN A 58 11.51 8.68 -6.65
C GLN A 58 11.09 9.31 -5.29
N PRO A 59 11.64 8.85 -4.15
CA PRO A 59 11.19 9.27 -2.82
C PRO A 59 11.38 10.77 -2.52
N ILE A 60 12.46 11.39 -3.04
CA ILE A 60 12.74 12.81 -2.80
C ILE A 60 11.67 13.72 -3.44
N PRO A 61 11.40 13.64 -4.76
CA PRO A 61 10.37 14.49 -5.36
C PRO A 61 8.97 14.19 -4.81
N GLU A 62 8.62 12.94 -4.50
CA GLU A 62 7.32 12.63 -3.88
C GLU A 62 7.19 13.23 -2.46
N LEU A 63 8.25 13.18 -1.65
CA LEU A 63 8.23 13.81 -0.33
C LEU A 63 8.19 15.35 -0.43
N LYS A 64 8.89 15.95 -1.39
CA LYS A 64 8.79 17.40 -1.69
C LYS A 64 7.36 17.78 -2.10
N LYS A 65 6.72 16.96 -2.95
CA LYS A 65 5.33 17.15 -3.39
C LYS A 65 4.38 17.11 -2.19
N PHE A 66 4.57 16.17 -1.27
CA PHE A 66 3.82 16.12 -0.01
C PHE A 66 4.05 17.36 0.85
N CYS A 67 5.31 17.75 1.09
CA CYS A 67 5.66 18.95 1.86
C CYS A 67 4.98 20.22 1.31
N ASN A 68 5.00 20.41 -0.01
CA ASN A 68 4.35 21.54 -0.65
C ASN A 68 2.82 21.51 -0.48
N PHE A 69 2.21 20.33 -0.57
CA PHE A 69 0.77 20.17 -0.41
C PHE A 69 0.28 20.51 1.01
N VAL A 70 1.08 20.20 2.03
CA VAL A 70 0.79 20.55 3.44
C VAL A 70 1.39 21.90 3.85
N GLU A 71 1.93 22.68 2.91
CA GLU A 71 2.52 24.00 3.13
C GLU A 71 3.67 24.01 4.16
N VAL A 72 4.49 22.96 4.15
CA VAL A 72 5.65 22.81 5.05
C VAL A 72 6.94 22.88 4.26
N GLU A 73 7.73 23.94 4.47
CA GLU A 73 9.07 24.05 3.90
C GLU A 73 10.09 23.20 4.69
N ARG A 74 10.92 22.45 3.96
CA ARG A 74 12.01 21.65 4.52
C ARG A 74 13.25 21.72 3.65
N GLU A 75 14.40 21.85 4.31
CA GLU A 75 15.69 21.71 3.66
C GLU A 75 15.84 20.30 3.08
N GLU A 76 16.54 20.20 1.94
CA GLU A 76 16.74 18.92 1.26
C GLU A 76 17.45 17.88 2.14
N GLU A 77 18.33 18.33 3.05
CA GLU A 77 19.02 17.44 3.98
C GLU A 77 18.05 16.75 4.95
N ILE A 78 17.04 17.48 5.44
CA ILE A 78 15.99 16.91 6.29
C ILE A 78 15.16 15.91 5.50
N ILE A 79 14.83 16.22 4.25
CA ILE A 79 14.09 15.30 3.35
C ILE A 79 14.86 14.00 3.17
N LYS A 80 16.16 14.08 2.86
CA LYS A 80 17.04 12.90 2.72
C LYS A 80 17.09 12.08 4.00
N LYS A 81 17.24 12.74 5.15
CA LYS A 81 17.24 12.08 6.47
C LYS A 81 15.92 11.37 6.76
N VAL A 82 14.78 11.97 6.46
CA VAL A 82 13.47 11.33 6.64
C VAL A 82 13.38 10.07 5.79
N ILE A 83 13.68 10.17 4.49
CA ILE A 83 13.65 9.01 3.55
C ILE A 83 14.55 7.88 4.05
N GLU A 84 15.76 8.21 4.51
CA GLU A 84 16.68 7.21 5.06
C GLU A 84 16.09 6.53 6.32
N GLN A 85 15.52 7.32 7.23
CA GLN A 85 14.92 6.85 8.50
C GLN A 85 13.63 6.05 8.30
N THR A 86 12.88 6.31 7.24
CA THR A 86 11.66 5.59 6.84
C THR A 86 11.91 4.57 5.74
N SER A 87 13.16 4.22 5.46
CA SER A 87 13.49 3.15 4.52
C SER A 87 12.97 1.80 5.02
N PHE A 88 12.63 0.91 4.08
CA PHE A 88 12.13 -0.43 4.42
C PHE A 88 13.03 -1.17 5.40
N SER A 89 14.35 -1.13 5.19
CA SER A 89 15.33 -1.79 6.07
C SER A 89 15.30 -1.23 7.48
N LYS A 90 15.26 0.09 7.67
CA LYS A 90 15.19 0.70 8.99
C LYS A 90 13.85 0.46 9.67
N MET A 91 12.73 0.56 8.96
CA MET A 91 11.42 0.26 9.52
C MET A 91 11.35 -1.21 9.96
N ARG A 92 11.80 -2.15 9.12
CA ARG A 92 11.87 -3.58 9.44
C ARG A 92 12.75 -3.86 10.66
N GLN A 93 13.90 -3.20 10.77
CA GLN A 93 14.78 -3.35 11.93
C GLN A 93 14.15 -2.79 13.21
N ARG A 94 13.42 -1.67 13.14
CA ARG A 94 12.70 -1.11 14.28
C ARG A 94 11.63 -2.08 14.76
N GLU A 95 10.82 -2.59 13.84
CA GLU A 95 9.79 -3.60 14.14
C GLU A 95 10.37 -4.86 14.78
N ILE A 96 11.47 -5.41 14.25
CA ILE A 96 12.12 -6.59 14.85
C ILE A 96 12.59 -6.31 16.29
N LYS A 97 13.03 -5.08 16.58
CA LYS A 97 13.55 -4.71 17.90
C LYS A 97 12.45 -4.38 18.91
N GLN A 98 11.36 -3.75 18.47
CA GLN A 98 10.35 -3.14 19.33
C GLN A 98 8.99 -3.85 19.25
N GLY A 99 8.79 -4.72 18.27
CA GLY A 99 7.47 -5.20 17.88
C GLY A 99 6.72 -4.17 17.03
N TRP A 100 5.48 -4.51 16.68
CA TRP A 100 4.53 -3.59 16.05
C TRP A 100 3.65 -2.94 17.12
N GLU A 101 3.41 -1.64 17.02
CA GLU A 101 2.64 -0.84 18.00
C GLU A 101 1.12 -0.99 17.83
N ASP A 102 0.63 -2.24 17.84
CA ASP A 102 -0.80 -2.58 17.86
C ASP A 102 -0.99 -3.84 18.70
N GLU A 103 -1.78 -3.74 19.78
CA GLU A 103 -2.03 -4.86 20.69
C GLU A 103 -2.80 -6.01 20.02
N ASN A 104 -3.54 -5.73 18.95
CA ASN A 104 -4.27 -6.73 18.18
C ASN A 104 -3.39 -7.45 17.16
N TRP A 105 -2.17 -6.95 16.91
CA TRP A 105 -1.26 -7.57 15.97
C TRP A 105 -0.53 -8.77 16.61
N PRO A 106 -0.49 -9.94 15.96
CA PRO A 106 0.21 -11.10 16.50
C PRO A 106 1.71 -10.82 16.67
N LYS A 107 2.21 -11.03 17.89
CA LYS A 107 3.61 -10.73 18.27
C LYS A 107 4.65 -11.57 17.52
N ASP A 108 4.26 -12.70 16.95
CA ASP A 108 5.12 -13.58 16.16
C ASP A 108 5.11 -13.26 14.65
N LYS A 109 4.35 -12.23 14.23
CA LYS A 109 4.23 -11.82 12.82
C LYS A 109 4.82 -10.44 12.60
N LEU A 110 5.36 -10.24 11.41
CA LEU A 110 5.90 -8.94 10.99
C LEU A 110 4.95 -8.27 10.00
N PHE A 111 4.50 -7.07 10.34
CA PHE A 111 3.71 -6.14 9.55
C PHE A 111 4.48 -5.64 8.32
N ILE A 112 5.75 -5.23 8.48
CA ILE A 112 6.54 -4.67 7.37
C ILE A 112 7.11 -5.79 6.52
N ARG A 113 6.32 -6.37 5.61
CA ARG A 113 6.61 -7.66 4.98
C ARG A 113 7.76 -7.67 3.94
N ARG A 114 7.59 -7.00 2.79
CA ARG A 114 8.56 -7.05 1.66
C ARG A 114 9.04 -5.71 1.11
N GLY A 115 8.25 -4.64 1.25
CA GLY A 115 8.65 -3.30 0.80
C GLY A 115 9.03 -3.19 -0.67
N LYS A 116 8.41 -3.99 -1.55
CA LYS A 116 8.72 -4.04 -2.98
C LYS A 116 7.45 -3.90 -3.81
N SER A 117 7.57 -3.30 -4.98
CA SER A 117 6.53 -3.34 -6.02
C SER A 117 6.59 -4.65 -6.82
N GLY A 118 5.49 -4.98 -7.50
CA GLY A 118 5.44 -6.12 -8.43
C GLY A 118 5.36 -7.52 -7.81
N SER A 119 5.20 -7.63 -6.48
CA SER A 119 5.11 -8.92 -5.77
C SER A 119 3.91 -9.80 -6.19
N TYR A 120 2.90 -9.21 -6.82
CA TYR A 120 1.76 -9.96 -7.34
C TYR A 120 2.16 -10.97 -8.41
N ARG A 121 3.24 -10.73 -9.15
CA ARG A 121 3.72 -11.64 -10.21
C ARG A 121 4.20 -12.98 -9.63
N ASP A 122 4.76 -12.97 -8.42
CA ASP A 122 5.27 -14.17 -7.77
C ASP A 122 4.32 -14.79 -6.73
N GLU A 123 3.33 -14.04 -6.24
CA GLU A 123 2.48 -14.48 -5.11
C GLU A 123 0.99 -14.62 -5.45
N MET A 124 0.52 -14.03 -6.56
CA MET A 124 -0.90 -14.06 -6.94
C MET A 124 -1.14 -15.19 -7.94
N PRO A 125 -1.97 -16.21 -7.61
CA PRO A 125 -2.30 -17.26 -8.56
C PRO A 125 -2.97 -16.67 -9.82
N PRO A 126 -2.72 -17.23 -11.02
CA PRO A 126 -3.26 -16.67 -12.28
C PRO A 126 -4.77 -16.46 -12.28
N ALA A 127 -5.55 -17.43 -11.77
CA ALA A 127 -7.01 -17.32 -11.69
C ALA A 127 -7.47 -16.18 -10.75
N VAL A 128 -6.73 -15.92 -9.67
CA VAL A 128 -7.03 -14.82 -8.74
C VAL A 128 -6.68 -13.48 -9.39
N LEU A 129 -5.55 -13.42 -10.12
CA LEU A 129 -5.14 -12.23 -10.86
C LEU A 129 -6.16 -11.87 -11.95
N GLU A 130 -6.60 -12.85 -12.74
CA GLU A 130 -7.63 -12.68 -13.76
C GLU A 130 -8.90 -12.06 -13.15
N LYS A 131 -9.40 -12.65 -12.05
CA LYS A 131 -10.60 -12.15 -11.36
C LYS A 131 -10.44 -10.75 -10.78
N PHE A 132 -9.25 -10.41 -10.29
CA PHE A 132 -8.96 -9.05 -9.87
C PHE A 132 -8.97 -8.08 -11.06
N LEU A 133 -8.34 -8.45 -12.18
CA LEU A 133 -8.25 -7.61 -13.36
C LEU A 133 -9.61 -7.35 -14.03
N GLU A 134 -10.55 -8.30 -14.01
CA GLU A 134 -11.91 -8.14 -14.55
C GLU A 134 -12.59 -6.84 -14.07
N LYS A 135 -12.39 -6.47 -12.80
CA LYS A 135 -12.96 -5.24 -12.22
C LYS A 135 -11.96 -4.09 -12.16
N ALA A 136 -10.69 -4.39 -11.88
CA ALA A 136 -9.69 -3.36 -11.61
C ALA A 136 -9.07 -2.72 -12.86
N SER A 137 -9.13 -3.37 -14.03
CA SER A 137 -8.42 -2.93 -15.24
C SER A 137 -8.69 -1.46 -15.63
N PRO A 138 -9.94 -0.96 -15.64
CA PRO A 138 -10.19 0.44 -16.03
C PRO A 138 -9.44 1.47 -15.17
N ILE A 139 -9.32 1.19 -13.86
CA ILE A 139 -8.58 2.06 -12.92
C ILE A 139 -7.08 1.85 -13.06
N LEU A 140 -6.61 0.63 -13.30
CA LEU A 140 -5.21 0.35 -13.53
C LEU A 140 -4.69 1.03 -14.80
N GLU A 141 -5.42 0.96 -15.91
CA GLU A 141 -5.13 1.65 -17.17
C GLU A 141 -5.08 3.17 -16.97
N LYS A 142 -6.06 3.75 -16.25
CA LYS A 142 -6.08 5.19 -15.94
C LYS A 142 -4.80 5.67 -15.25
N PHE A 143 -4.16 4.82 -14.45
CA PHE A 143 -2.92 5.14 -13.75
C PHE A 143 -1.66 4.59 -14.43
N GLY A 144 -1.77 3.97 -15.61
CA GLY A 144 -0.64 3.44 -16.38
C GLY A 144 0.01 2.19 -15.78
N TYR A 145 -0.77 1.37 -15.08
CA TYR A 145 -0.31 0.08 -14.56
C TYR A 145 -0.47 -1.07 -15.57
N LEU A 146 -1.32 -0.87 -16.59
CA LEU A 146 -1.57 -1.77 -17.72
C LEU A 146 -1.27 -1.05 -19.03
#